data_AF-A0A359MMU0-F1
#
_entry.id   AF-A0A359MMU0-F1
#
_cell.length_a   1.000
_cell.length_b   1.000
_cell.length_c   1.000
_cell.angle_alpha   90.00
_cell.angle_beta   90.00
_cell.angle_gamma   90.00
#
_symmetry.space_group_name_H-M   'P 1'
#
loop_
_entity.id
_entity.type
_entity.pdbx_description
1 polymer ?
#
loop_
_entity_poly.entity_id
_entity_poly.type
_entity_poly.pdbx_seq_one_letter_code
_entity_poly.pdbx_strand_id
1 'polypeptide(L)'
;MTKFFRIFIIFVIMVGLLLIAPGSSHHFTMIEKNPVKTNNTQVVEDTEWVAPVWKASRSPISCLYFDEQSFKSAVSFATVYKENIESLHGGIVPHHLLASDMIASFWETVSHADYDLVVIIGPDHNRRGASPVTTITSGFTTVFGDVTTDSSVANFLIQENMVVEDRKIMETEHSVSSHIPFIRYYMPDTPVLPLLVYGNYSFSNVKALSEKITEATQGKKVLYVASIDFSHYLSLEEANKMDNITEKALIEFNYKSISEMTNDNLDSRPSALFMLYTMSRLKAKSIEKWAHSNSDYYFMEDTGYTTSYFNLGFSKSEDEPETKDLDIIENKHDKYLHVMAVGDIMLGRGVAKSLIENGLGYIHPFTEVFDFLKGADILFGNLEHPITDRQKSLDNKHKYILKSSPEAIQGIQYAGFNILSLANNHIMDYYHEGLDDTIRILDDNKISYTGAGKDLIDARKPAIIEKKGVKVAFLAYTEFAEIMYPGNPPFCFAADIGKPGVAPLRPEFILEDIQESREKADILIVSLHWGKEDTFQINEQQKEFARKLCDAGADIILGHHPHWFQGIEIYNGKPILYSLGNFIFDQPGQESKESFILDFTYQGAELTGITAIPVQIMNNYRIVPQKGDKAKE
;
A
#
# COMPACT_ATOMS: atom_id res chain seq x y z
N MET A 1 -28.49 2.67 33.17
CA MET A 1 -28.38 2.48 31.71
C MET A 1 -27.83 1.07 31.47
N THR A 2 -28.59 0.07 31.88
CA THR A 2 -28.16 -1.33 31.99
C THR A 2 -29.43 -2.19 32.03
N LYS A 3 -29.94 -2.55 30.85
CA LYS A 3 -30.90 -3.67 30.63
C LYS A 3 -31.36 -3.88 29.18
N PHE A 4 -30.74 -3.22 28.18
CA PHE A 4 -31.13 -3.39 26.77
C PHE A 4 -30.16 -4.22 25.90
N PHE A 5 -29.06 -4.73 26.46
CA PHE A 5 -28.02 -5.43 25.67
C PHE A 5 -28.07 -6.97 25.73
N ARG A 6 -29.19 -7.57 26.15
CA ARG A 6 -29.31 -9.03 26.34
C ARG A 6 -30.38 -9.74 25.49
N ILE A 7 -30.93 -9.07 24.48
CA ILE A 7 -31.96 -9.66 23.59
C ILE A 7 -31.44 -9.91 22.16
N PHE A 8 -30.24 -9.47 21.79
CA PHE A 8 -29.76 -9.61 20.40
C PHE A 8 -28.80 -10.79 20.12
N ILE A 9 -28.53 -11.66 21.09
CA ILE A 9 -27.61 -12.81 20.93
C ILE A 9 -28.35 -14.18 20.82
N ILE A 10 -29.69 -14.19 20.74
CA ILE A 10 -30.47 -15.44 20.69
C ILE A 10 -31.14 -15.69 19.31
N PHE A 11 -31.01 -14.79 18.33
CA PHE A 11 -31.70 -14.95 17.02
C PHE A 11 -30.85 -15.53 15.87
N VAL A 12 -29.59 -15.90 16.09
CA VAL A 12 -28.72 -16.46 15.02
C VAL A 12 -28.26 -17.91 15.28
N ILE A 13 -28.70 -18.56 16.36
CA ILE A 13 -28.29 -19.95 16.68
C ILE A 13 -29.44 -20.98 16.60
N MET A 14 -30.66 -20.59 16.21
CA MET A 14 -31.83 -21.50 16.17
C MET A 14 -32.50 -21.65 14.79
N VAL A 15 -31.73 -21.86 13.73
CA VAL A 15 -32.25 -22.44 12.46
C VAL A 15 -31.44 -23.66 11.99
N GLY A 16 -30.33 -24.01 12.65
CA GLY A 16 -29.58 -25.24 12.38
C GLY A 16 -29.84 -26.31 13.44
N LEU A 17 -30.95 -27.06 13.35
CA LEU A 17 -31.14 -28.44 13.89
C LEU A 17 -32.64 -28.79 13.94
N LEU A 18 -33.11 -29.61 12.99
CA LEU A 18 -34.33 -30.45 12.93
C LEU A 18 -34.74 -30.51 11.44
N LEU A 19 -34.48 -31.56 10.67
CA LEU A 19 -34.98 -32.92 10.81
C LEU A 19 -34.15 -33.88 9.92
N ILE A 20 -33.65 -34.97 10.52
CA ILE A 20 -33.35 -36.21 9.82
C ILE A 20 -34.53 -37.16 10.07
N ALA A 21 -35.17 -37.65 9.03
CA ALA A 21 -35.89 -38.92 9.03
C ALA A 21 -35.89 -39.52 7.61
N PRO A 22 -35.78 -40.86 7.46
CA PRO A 22 -35.38 -41.50 6.21
C PRO A 22 -36.55 -41.97 5.34
N GLY A 23 -36.32 -41.99 4.03
CA GLY A 23 -36.96 -42.93 3.10
C GLY A 23 -38.07 -42.38 2.22
N SER A 24 -37.81 -42.27 0.92
CA SER A 24 -38.62 -42.93 -0.12
C SER A 24 -37.99 -42.69 -1.50
N SER A 25 -37.67 -43.79 -2.16
CA SER A 25 -37.25 -43.85 -3.56
C SER A 25 -38.43 -43.57 -4.48
N HIS A 26 -38.37 -42.47 -5.24
CA HIS A 26 -39.20 -42.30 -6.43
C HIS A 26 -38.35 -41.83 -7.60
N HIS A 27 -38.15 -42.75 -8.55
CA HIS A 27 -37.80 -42.43 -9.93
C HIS A 27 -38.81 -41.44 -10.50
N PHE A 28 -38.34 -40.33 -11.06
CA PHE A 28 -39.10 -39.62 -12.09
C PHE A 28 -38.20 -39.16 -13.24
N THR A 29 -38.69 -39.57 -14.40
CA THR A 29 -38.34 -39.37 -15.80
C THR A 29 -37.94 -37.95 -16.18
N MET A 30 -36.83 -37.85 -16.91
CA MET A 30 -36.44 -36.66 -17.68
C MET A 30 -37.48 -36.42 -18.78
N ILE A 31 -38.07 -35.22 -18.80
CA ILE A 31 -38.89 -34.74 -19.91
C ILE A 31 -37.95 -34.03 -20.89
N GLU A 32 -37.73 -34.66 -22.04
CA GLU A 32 -37.07 -34.07 -23.20
C GLU A 32 -37.86 -32.85 -23.69
N LYS A 33 -37.16 -31.74 -23.97
CA LYS A 33 -37.68 -30.65 -24.81
C LYS A 33 -37.08 -30.78 -26.22
N ASN A 34 -37.98 -30.77 -27.20
CA ASN A 34 -37.71 -30.75 -28.63
C ASN A 34 -36.75 -29.61 -29.06
N PRO A 35 -35.89 -29.85 -30.07
CA PRO A 35 -34.93 -28.87 -30.56
C PRO A 35 -35.55 -27.90 -31.56
N VAL A 36 -35.10 -26.64 -31.53
CA VAL A 36 -35.29 -25.68 -32.63
C VAL A 36 -34.15 -25.87 -33.64
N LYS A 37 -34.57 -26.01 -34.90
CA LYS A 37 -33.79 -26.34 -36.10
C LYS A 37 -32.62 -25.39 -36.36
N THR A 38 -31.46 -25.95 -36.73
CA THR A 38 -30.69 -25.54 -37.92
C THR A 38 -29.93 -26.74 -38.50
N ASN A 39 -29.70 -26.70 -39.81
CA ASN A 39 -29.49 -27.84 -40.71
C ASN A 39 -28.04 -28.36 -40.80
N ASN A 40 -27.97 -29.65 -41.18
CA ASN A 40 -26.89 -30.36 -41.88
C ASN A 40 -25.70 -30.95 -41.09
N THR A 41 -25.98 -32.06 -40.42
CA THR A 41 -25.37 -33.40 -40.60
C THR A 41 -23.91 -33.50 -41.10
N GLN A 42 -23.01 -33.90 -40.20
CA GLN A 42 -22.24 -35.13 -40.36
C GLN A 42 -22.24 -35.93 -39.05
N VAL A 43 -22.59 -37.20 -39.17
CA VAL A 43 -22.75 -38.19 -38.10
C VAL A 43 -21.37 -38.62 -37.62
N VAL A 44 -21.10 -38.46 -36.32
CA VAL A 44 -20.01 -39.14 -35.61
C VAL A 44 -20.67 -40.00 -34.53
N GLU A 45 -20.31 -41.29 -34.52
CA GLU A 45 -20.84 -42.33 -33.65
C GLU A 45 -20.60 -42.05 -32.16
N ASP A 46 -21.53 -42.54 -31.33
CA ASP A 46 -21.47 -42.55 -29.86
C ASP A 46 -20.15 -43.17 -29.37
N THR A 47 -19.18 -42.34 -29.00
CA THR A 47 -18.08 -42.75 -28.13
C THR A 47 -18.48 -42.49 -26.68
N GLU A 48 -18.62 -43.56 -25.90
CA GLU A 48 -18.69 -43.53 -24.45
C GLU A 48 -17.66 -42.54 -23.89
N TRP A 49 -18.15 -41.55 -23.14
CA TRP A 49 -17.31 -40.56 -22.45
C TRP A 49 -16.45 -41.29 -21.41
N VAL A 50 -15.17 -41.46 -21.70
CA VAL A 50 -14.16 -41.88 -20.73
C VAL A 50 -13.48 -40.61 -20.22
N ALA A 51 -13.77 -40.27 -18.97
CA ALA A 51 -13.12 -39.16 -18.27
C ALA A 51 -11.58 -39.29 -18.37
N PRO A 52 -10.85 -38.25 -18.79
CA PRO A 52 -9.40 -38.22 -18.71
C PRO A 52 -8.97 -38.38 -17.25
N VAL A 53 -8.33 -39.51 -16.92
CA VAL A 53 -7.78 -39.73 -15.58
C VAL A 53 -6.46 -38.98 -15.46
N TRP A 54 -6.52 -37.76 -14.94
CA TRP A 54 -5.34 -37.01 -14.51
C TRP A 54 -5.12 -37.24 -13.02
N LYS A 55 -3.97 -37.81 -12.66
CA LYS A 55 -3.61 -38.09 -11.26
C LYS A 55 -3.27 -36.77 -10.54
N ALA A 56 -4.27 -36.14 -9.95
CA ALA A 56 -4.05 -35.19 -8.86
C ALA A 56 -3.32 -35.90 -7.70
N SER A 57 -2.38 -35.22 -7.05
CA SER A 57 -1.61 -35.79 -5.92
C SER A 57 -2.47 -36.01 -4.66
N ARG A 58 -3.66 -35.38 -4.61
CA ARG A 58 -4.65 -35.43 -3.52
C ARG A 58 -6.08 -35.27 -4.07
N SER A 59 -7.08 -35.76 -3.34
CA SER A 59 -8.50 -35.59 -3.70
C SER A 59 -8.93 -34.12 -3.69
N PRO A 60 -9.76 -33.66 -4.64
CA PRO A 60 -10.31 -32.30 -4.68
C PRO A 60 -11.05 -31.92 -3.39
N ILE A 61 -11.21 -30.61 -3.17
CA ILE A 61 -11.98 -30.07 -2.04
C ILE A 61 -13.45 -29.84 -2.42
N SER A 62 -14.37 -29.82 -1.46
CA SER A 62 -15.78 -29.53 -1.76
C SER A 62 -16.01 -28.04 -2.03
N CYS A 63 -16.73 -27.70 -3.09
CA CYS A 63 -17.22 -26.34 -3.31
C CYS A 63 -18.50 -26.10 -2.48
N LEU A 64 -18.37 -25.53 -1.29
CA LEU A 64 -19.51 -25.42 -0.34
C LEU A 64 -20.46 -24.26 -0.65
N TYR A 65 -20.03 -23.25 -1.40
CA TYR A 65 -20.83 -22.08 -1.69
C TYR A 65 -21.56 -22.22 -3.03
N PHE A 66 -22.76 -22.80 -2.98
CA PHE A 66 -23.59 -23.07 -4.16
C PHE A 66 -25.07 -23.08 -3.79
N ASP A 67 -25.91 -22.44 -4.61
CA ASP A 67 -27.36 -22.53 -4.55
C ASP A 67 -27.92 -22.99 -5.90
N GLU A 68 -28.52 -24.19 -5.93
CA GLU A 68 -28.93 -24.85 -7.17
C GLU A 68 -30.03 -24.08 -7.93
N GLN A 69 -30.95 -23.45 -7.18
CA GLN A 69 -32.07 -22.73 -7.79
C GLN A 69 -31.60 -21.43 -8.44
N SER A 70 -30.82 -20.63 -7.71
CA SER A 70 -30.18 -19.41 -8.22
C SER A 70 -29.32 -19.73 -9.43
N PHE A 71 -28.49 -20.77 -9.35
CA PHE A 71 -27.64 -21.20 -10.46
C PHE A 71 -28.46 -21.53 -11.72
N LYS A 72 -29.46 -22.43 -11.61
CA LYS A 72 -30.30 -22.84 -12.75
C LYS A 72 -31.03 -21.66 -13.38
N SER A 73 -31.54 -20.75 -12.56
CA SER A 73 -32.18 -19.54 -13.03
C SER A 73 -31.18 -18.67 -13.79
N ALA A 74 -30.03 -18.39 -13.20
CA ALA A 74 -29.00 -17.55 -13.78
C ALA A 74 -28.51 -18.05 -15.15
N VAL A 75 -28.15 -19.33 -15.27
CA VAL A 75 -27.69 -19.89 -16.55
C VAL A 75 -28.78 -19.89 -17.63
N SER A 76 -30.05 -19.97 -17.25
CA SER A 76 -31.17 -19.93 -18.20
C SER A 76 -31.45 -18.55 -18.80
N PHE A 77 -30.98 -17.49 -18.14
CA PHE A 77 -31.15 -16.09 -18.55
C PHE A 77 -29.82 -15.37 -18.82
N ALA A 78 -28.70 -16.12 -18.86
CA ALA A 78 -27.38 -15.56 -19.11
C ALA A 78 -27.36 -14.82 -20.46
N THR A 79 -26.78 -13.62 -20.45
CA THR A 79 -26.65 -12.77 -21.64
C THR A 79 -25.19 -12.76 -22.09
N VAL A 80 -24.95 -12.97 -23.38
CA VAL A 80 -23.64 -12.73 -23.99
C VAL A 80 -23.45 -11.23 -24.17
N TYR A 81 -22.51 -10.63 -23.44
CA TYR A 81 -22.27 -9.19 -23.50
C TYR A 81 -21.47 -8.77 -24.74
N LYS A 82 -20.60 -9.66 -25.24
CA LYS A 82 -19.72 -9.42 -26.38
C LYS A 82 -19.48 -10.72 -27.14
N GLU A 83 -19.73 -10.73 -28.45
CA GLU A 83 -19.57 -11.93 -29.28
C GLU A 83 -18.12 -12.19 -29.69
N ASN A 84 -17.32 -11.14 -29.96
CA ASN A 84 -15.91 -11.28 -30.34
C ASN A 84 -15.00 -10.95 -29.14
N ILE A 85 -14.53 -11.99 -28.46
CA ILE A 85 -13.74 -11.87 -27.22
C ILE A 85 -12.34 -12.48 -27.34
N GLU A 86 -11.84 -12.74 -28.55
CA GLU A 86 -10.49 -13.34 -28.72
C GLU A 86 -9.36 -12.47 -28.14
N SER A 87 -9.55 -11.16 -28.10
CA SER A 87 -8.61 -10.21 -27.52
C SER A 87 -8.79 -9.98 -26.01
N LEU A 88 -9.77 -10.64 -25.37
CA LEU A 88 -10.05 -10.53 -23.94
C LEU A 88 -8.98 -11.28 -23.13
N HIS A 89 -8.44 -10.63 -22.10
CA HIS A 89 -7.43 -11.21 -21.21
C HIS A 89 -7.85 -11.18 -19.74
N GLY A 90 -8.87 -10.39 -19.38
CA GLY A 90 -9.38 -10.44 -18.01
C GLY A 90 -10.75 -9.81 -17.81
N GLY A 91 -11.24 -9.92 -16.58
CA GLY A 91 -12.54 -9.37 -16.19
C GLY A 91 -12.74 -9.21 -14.69
N ILE A 92 -13.65 -8.32 -14.33
CA ILE A 92 -14.16 -8.16 -12.95
C ILE A 92 -15.59 -8.67 -12.93
N VAL A 93 -15.92 -9.46 -11.90
CA VAL A 93 -17.21 -10.15 -11.74
C VAL A 93 -17.60 -10.19 -10.25
N PRO A 94 -18.88 -10.04 -9.88
CA PRO A 94 -19.32 -10.10 -8.48
C PRO A 94 -19.33 -11.53 -7.93
N HIS A 95 -19.36 -11.70 -6.61
CA HIS A 95 -19.47 -13.02 -5.97
C HIS A 95 -20.69 -13.22 -5.07
N HIS A 96 -21.45 -12.18 -4.76
CA HIS A 96 -22.77 -12.36 -4.17
C HIS A 96 -23.72 -13.10 -5.11
N LEU A 97 -24.21 -14.29 -4.70
CA LEU A 97 -25.14 -15.11 -5.49
C LEU A 97 -26.49 -14.41 -5.78
N LEU A 98 -26.80 -13.32 -5.07
CA LEU A 98 -27.93 -12.45 -5.42
C LEU A 98 -27.81 -11.91 -6.85
N ALA A 99 -26.59 -11.60 -7.30
CA ALA A 99 -26.26 -11.18 -8.66
C ALA A 99 -25.80 -12.37 -9.54
N SER A 100 -26.32 -13.57 -9.28
CA SER A 100 -25.91 -14.78 -10.01
C SER A 100 -26.17 -14.72 -11.51
N ASP A 101 -27.15 -13.94 -11.97
CA ASP A 101 -27.40 -13.65 -13.39
C ASP A 101 -26.22 -12.89 -14.04
N MET A 102 -25.64 -11.93 -13.33
CA MET A 102 -24.42 -11.24 -13.75
C MET A 102 -23.23 -12.20 -13.79
N ILE A 103 -23.09 -13.08 -12.79
CA ILE A 103 -22.04 -14.11 -12.75
C ILE A 103 -22.17 -15.05 -13.95
N ALA A 104 -23.38 -15.56 -14.22
CA ALA A 104 -23.64 -16.46 -15.35
C ALA A 104 -23.39 -15.77 -16.69
N SER A 105 -23.85 -14.52 -16.85
CA SER A 105 -23.64 -13.74 -18.08
C SER A 105 -22.17 -13.45 -18.34
N PHE A 106 -21.37 -13.20 -17.29
CA PHE A 106 -19.91 -13.08 -17.42
C PHE A 106 -19.29 -14.39 -17.92
N TRP A 107 -19.59 -15.52 -17.26
CA TRP A 107 -18.99 -16.80 -17.62
C TRP A 107 -19.44 -17.32 -19.00
N GLU A 108 -20.70 -17.12 -19.37
CA GLU A 108 -21.21 -17.39 -20.72
C GLU A 108 -20.52 -16.50 -21.77
N THR A 109 -20.27 -15.23 -21.46
CA THR A 109 -19.55 -14.34 -22.39
C THR A 109 -18.13 -14.83 -22.60
N VAL A 110 -17.38 -15.10 -21.51
CA VAL A 110 -15.96 -15.48 -21.62
C VAL A 110 -15.74 -16.89 -22.18
N SER A 111 -16.72 -17.79 -22.11
CA SER A 111 -16.62 -19.13 -22.69
C SER A 111 -16.67 -19.16 -24.22
N HIS A 112 -16.94 -18.04 -24.88
CA HIS A 112 -16.89 -17.91 -26.34
C HIS A 112 -15.44 -17.79 -26.89
N ALA A 113 -14.42 -17.92 -26.02
CA ALA A 113 -13.03 -18.03 -26.40
C ALA A 113 -12.36 -19.17 -25.63
N ASP A 114 -11.36 -19.79 -26.26
CA ASP A 114 -10.56 -20.83 -25.62
C ASP A 114 -9.50 -20.20 -24.70
N TYR A 115 -9.36 -20.75 -23.49
CA TYR A 115 -8.30 -20.39 -22.52
C TYR A 115 -7.66 -21.66 -21.97
N ASP A 116 -6.34 -21.61 -21.80
CA ASP A 116 -5.55 -22.69 -21.20
C ASP A 116 -5.66 -22.71 -19.68
N LEU A 117 -5.99 -21.58 -19.06
CA LEU A 117 -6.06 -21.40 -17.61
C LEU A 117 -6.96 -20.22 -17.24
N VAL A 118 -7.77 -20.39 -16.19
CA VAL A 118 -8.45 -19.28 -15.50
C VAL A 118 -7.72 -18.97 -14.20
N VAL A 119 -7.13 -17.78 -14.09
CA VAL A 119 -6.62 -17.29 -12.79
C VAL A 119 -7.72 -16.47 -12.15
N ILE A 120 -8.21 -16.90 -10.98
CA ILE A 120 -9.27 -16.18 -10.25
C ILE A 120 -8.78 -15.74 -8.87
N ILE A 121 -8.91 -14.45 -8.58
CA ILE A 121 -8.50 -13.85 -7.30
C ILE A 121 -9.67 -13.15 -6.61
N GLY A 122 -9.91 -13.48 -5.35
CA GLY A 122 -10.98 -12.88 -4.52
C GLY A 122 -10.49 -12.56 -3.10
N PRO A 123 -11.20 -11.71 -2.35
CA PRO A 123 -10.87 -11.44 -0.96
C PRO A 123 -11.01 -12.69 -0.08
N ASP A 124 -10.09 -12.86 0.86
CA ASP A 124 -10.38 -13.56 2.12
C ASP A 124 -11.03 -12.53 3.06
N HIS A 125 -12.36 -12.53 3.10
CA HIS A 125 -13.17 -11.54 3.82
C HIS A 125 -12.82 -11.47 5.30
N ASN A 126 -12.44 -12.61 5.88
CA ASN A 126 -12.23 -12.75 7.31
C ASN A 126 -10.76 -12.89 7.70
N ARG A 127 -9.84 -12.85 6.72
CA ARG A 127 -8.39 -13.05 6.90
C ARG A 127 -8.07 -14.30 7.72
N ARG A 128 -8.71 -15.42 7.38
CA ARG A 128 -8.61 -16.69 8.11
C ARG A 128 -7.60 -17.65 7.51
N GLY A 129 -7.11 -17.38 6.30
CA GLY A 129 -6.11 -18.21 5.64
C GLY A 129 -4.81 -18.37 6.46
N ALA A 130 -4.03 -19.39 6.12
CA ALA A 130 -2.72 -19.59 6.73
C ALA A 130 -1.66 -18.54 6.33
N SER A 131 -1.94 -17.71 5.32
CA SER A 131 -1.02 -16.72 4.73
C SER A 131 -1.80 -15.57 4.09
N PRO A 132 -1.20 -14.38 3.88
CA PRO A 132 -1.87 -13.27 3.18
C PRO A 132 -2.39 -13.59 1.78
N VAL A 133 -1.81 -14.59 1.11
CA VAL A 133 -2.34 -15.15 -0.13
C VAL A 133 -2.39 -16.68 0.01
N THR A 134 -3.55 -17.27 -0.25
CA THR A 134 -3.74 -18.71 -0.20
C THR A 134 -4.25 -19.27 -1.54
N THR A 135 -3.89 -20.51 -1.80
CA THR A 135 -4.32 -21.27 -2.99
C THR A 135 -4.59 -22.74 -2.62
N ILE A 136 -4.91 -23.57 -3.61
CA ILE A 136 -4.96 -25.03 -3.48
C ILE A 136 -4.29 -25.67 -4.70
N THR A 137 -3.83 -26.92 -4.56
CA THR A 137 -3.32 -27.72 -5.70
C THR A 137 -4.29 -28.82 -6.13
N SER A 138 -5.31 -29.12 -5.31
CA SER A 138 -6.19 -30.28 -5.47
C SER A 138 -7.37 -30.08 -6.42
N GLY A 139 -7.72 -28.84 -6.77
CA GLY A 139 -8.99 -28.54 -7.44
C GLY A 139 -10.21 -28.66 -6.51
N PHE A 140 -11.38 -28.51 -7.11
CA PHE A 140 -12.69 -28.55 -6.45
C PHE A 140 -13.56 -29.66 -7.01
N THR A 141 -14.43 -30.23 -6.17
CA THR A 141 -15.59 -31.01 -6.59
C THR A 141 -16.83 -30.14 -6.50
N THR A 142 -17.57 -30.05 -7.60
CA THR A 142 -18.88 -29.37 -7.68
C THR A 142 -19.99 -30.37 -7.98
N VAL A 143 -21.25 -29.92 -7.93
CA VAL A 143 -22.40 -30.74 -8.35
C VAL A 143 -22.38 -31.10 -9.85
N PHE A 144 -21.57 -30.41 -10.67
CA PHE A 144 -21.41 -30.63 -12.10
C PHE A 144 -20.12 -31.39 -12.45
N GLY A 145 -19.41 -31.89 -11.43
CA GLY A 145 -18.13 -32.58 -11.56
C GLY A 145 -16.95 -31.74 -11.07
N ASP A 146 -15.77 -32.31 -11.25
CA ASP A 146 -14.53 -31.73 -10.72
C ASP A 146 -14.01 -30.60 -11.61
N VAL A 147 -13.48 -29.56 -10.97
CA VAL A 147 -12.70 -28.48 -11.59
C VAL A 147 -11.27 -28.62 -11.14
N THR A 148 -10.36 -28.84 -12.08
CA THR A 148 -8.95 -29.06 -11.77
C THR A 148 -8.24 -27.74 -11.47
N THR A 149 -7.25 -27.78 -10.58
CA THR A 149 -6.30 -26.67 -10.42
C THR A 149 -5.06 -26.93 -11.25
N ASP A 150 -4.51 -25.89 -11.90
CA ASP A 150 -3.17 -25.97 -12.49
C ASP A 150 -2.11 -26.07 -11.38
N SER A 151 -1.88 -27.31 -10.97
CA SER A 151 -0.94 -27.64 -9.90
C SER A 151 0.51 -27.29 -10.25
N SER A 152 0.86 -27.14 -11.54
CA SER A 152 2.21 -26.74 -11.94
C SER A 152 2.48 -25.29 -11.53
N VAL A 153 1.53 -24.39 -11.84
CA VAL A 153 1.59 -22.98 -11.47
C VAL A 153 1.44 -22.79 -9.96
N ALA A 154 0.49 -23.49 -9.34
CA ALA A 154 0.27 -23.40 -7.90
C ALA A 154 1.51 -23.86 -7.10
N ASN A 155 2.13 -24.98 -7.46
CA ASN A 155 3.34 -25.46 -6.80
C ASN A 155 4.54 -24.53 -7.02
N PHE A 156 4.67 -23.93 -8.20
CA PHE A 156 5.70 -22.92 -8.46
C PHE A 156 5.56 -21.73 -7.50
N LEU A 157 4.35 -21.18 -7.35
CA LEU A 157 4.12 -20.05 -6.44
C LEU A 157 4.34 -20.41 -4.97
N ILE A 158 4.02 -21.65 -4.57
CA ILE A 158 4.31 -22.16 -3.22
C ILE A 158 5.83 -22.24 -3.00
N GLN A 159 6.59 -22.74 -3.98
CA GLN A 159 8.05 -22.85 -3.90
C GLN A 159 8.73 -21.47 -3.84
N GLU A 160 8.21 -20.50 -4.58
CA GLU A 160 8.66 -19.10 -4.54
C GLU A 160 8.19 -18.35 -3.27
N ASN A 161 7.51 -19.03 -2.33
CA ASN A 161 6.93 -18.47 -1.11
C ASN A 161 5.95 -17.31 -1.35
N MET A 162 5.28 -17.29 -2.51
CA MET A 162 4.29 -16.27 -2.85
C MET A 162 2.90 -16.58 -2.28
N VAL A 163 2.56 -17.86 -2.17
CA VAL A 163 1.25 -18.33 -1.69
C VAL A 163 1.42 -19.54 -0.79
N VAL A 164 0.43 -19.80 0.08
CA VAL A 164 0.37 -21.02 0.89
C VAL A 164 -0.85 -21.85 0.50
N GLU A 165 -0.69 -23.17 0.43
CA GLU A 165 -1.83 -24.07 0.25
C GLU A 165 -2.68 -24.12 1.54
N ASP A 166 -3.94 -23.71 1.45
CA ASP A 166 -4.91 -23.79 2.55
C ASP A 166 -6.28 -24.26 2.03
N ARG A 167 -6.51 -25.57 2.17
CA ARG A 167 -7.72 -26.22 1.69
C ARG A 167 -8.96 -25.77 2.46
N LYS A 168 -8.84 -25.53 3.76
CA LYS A 168 -10.00 -25.26 4.62
C LYS A 168 -10.59 -23.89 4.33
N ILE A 169 -9.75 -22.87 4.18
CA ILE A 169 -10.25 -21.54 3.82
C ILE A 169 -10.83 -21.55 2.40
N MET A 170 -10.18 -22.22 1.45
CA MET A 170 -10.67 -22.31 0.08
C MET A 170 -12.02 -23.04 -0.05
N GLU A 171 -12.30 -24.02 0.83
CA GLU A 171 -13.61 -24.68 0.91
C GLU A 171 -14.73 -23.77 1.44
N THR A 172 -14.39 -22.83 2.34
CA THR A 172 -15.37 -22.10 3.15
C THR A 172 -15.52 -20.63 2.78
N GLU A 173 -14.53 -20.04 2.14
CA GLU A 173 -14.58 -18.68 1.62
C GLU A 173 -15.29 -18.64 0.26
N HIS A 174 -16.18 -17.68 0.11
CA HIS A 174 -17.15 -17.64 -0.97
C HIS A 174 -16.72 -16.81 -2.17
N SER A 175 -15.77 -15.89 -2.02
CA SER A 175 -15.36 -14.98 -3.10
C SER A 175 -14.88 -15.71 -4.36
N VAL A 176 -14.12 -16.80 -4.22
CA VAL A 176 -13.72 -17.64 -5.37
C VAL A 176 -14.70 -18.78 -5.60
N SER A 177 -15.17 -19.43 -4.53
CA SER A 177 -15.96 -20.66 -4.65
C SER A 177 -17.34 -20.44 -5.30
N SER A 178 -17.92 -19.23 -5.21
CA SER A 178 -19.15 -18.85 -5.92
C SER A 178 -19.07 -19.01 -7.44
N HIS A 179 -17.87 -18.91 -8.02
CA HIS A 179 -17.65 -18.98 -9.46
C HIS A 179 -17.36 -20.39 -9.96
N ILE A 180 -16.84 -21.28 -9.11
CA ILE A 180 -16.34 -22.60 -9.52
C ILE A 180 -17.43 -23.45 -10.22
N PRO A 181 -18.70 -23.49 -9.77
CA PRO A 181 -19.75 -24.19 -10.50
C PRO A 181 -20.06 -23.60 -11.89
N PHE A 182 -19.94 -22.27 -12.04
CA PHE A 182 -20.14 -21.61 -13.35
C PHE A 182 -18.97 -21.89 -14.29
N ILE A 183 -17.73 -21.84 -13.79
CA ILE A 183 -16.54 -22.25 -14.55
C ILE A 183 -16.69 -23.70 -15.02
N ARG A 184 -17.12 -24.61 -14.13
CA ARG A 184 -17.34 -26.01 -14.50
C ARG A 184 -18.38 -26.17 -15.61
N TYR A 185 -19.43 -25.36 -15.58
CA TYR A 185 -20.53 -25.45 -16.53
C TYR A 185 -20.16 -24.88 -17.91
N TYR A 186 -19.55 -23.69 -17.95
CA TYR A 186 -19.24 -22.96 -19.19
C TYR A 186 -17.87 -23.31 -19.78
N MET A 187 -16.91 -23.71 -18.96
CA MET A 187 -15.52 -23.99 -19.35
C MET A 187 -15.03 -25.30 -18.71
N PRO A 188 -15.67 -26.45 -19.01
CA PRO A 188 -15.52 -27.70 -18.25
C PRO A 188 -14.09 -28.24 -18.22
N ASP A 189 -13.29 -27.99 -19.26
CA ASP A 189 -11.95 -28.54 -19.43
C ASP A 189 -10.83 -27.54 -19.07
N THR A 190 -11.17 -26.29 -18.75
CA THR A 190 -10.17 -25.27 -18.40
C THR A 190 -9.80 -25.36 -16.91
N PRO A 191 -8.52 -25.60 -16.57
CA PRO A 191 -8.08 -25.60 -15.18
C PRO A 191 -8.14 -24.19 -14.58
N VAL A 192 -8.19 -24.12 -13.24
CA VAL A 192 -8.19 -22.86 -12.49
C VAL A 192 -6.91 -22.67 -11.68
N LEU A 193 -6.52 -21.43 -11.41
CA LEU A 193 -5.62 -21.07 -10.31
C LEU A 193 -6.42 -20.17 -9.34
N PRO A 194 -6.96 -20.75 -8.26
CA PRO A 194 -7.77 -20.02 -7.30
C PRO A 194 -6.88 -19.32 -6.26
N LEU A 195 -7.12 -18.04 -6.01
CA LEU A 195 -6.35 -17.23 -5.08
C LEU A 195 -7.29 -16.48 -4.14
N LEU A 196 -7.04 -16.60 -2.85
CA LEU A 196 -7.67 -15.76 -1.83
C LEU A 196 -6.64 -14.82 -1.25
N VAL A 197 -6.96 -13.52 -1.15
CA VAL A 197 -6.04 -12.48 -0.72
C VAL A 197 -6.60 -11.66 0.44
N TYR A 198 -5.76 -11.34 1.41
CA TYR A 198 -6.15 -10.46 2.53
C TYR A 198 -6.37 -9.03 2.06
N GLY A 199 -7.40 -8.37 2.55
CA GLY A 199 -7.69 -6.96 2.21
C GLY A 199 -6.63 -5.91 2.60
N ASN A 200 -5.57 -6.30 3.33
CA ASN A 200 -4.41 -5.47 3.65
C ASN A 200 -3.11 -5.89 2.94
N TYR A 201 -3.19 -6.75 1.91
CA TYR A 201 -2.04 -7.13 1.12
C TYR A 201 -1.52 -5.93 0.33
N SER A 202 -0.24 -5.58 0.49
CA SER A 202 0.31 -4.34 -0.05
C SER A 202 0.41 -4.37 -1.57
N PHE A 203 0.32 -3.19 -2.21
CA PHE A 203 0.43 -3.10 -3.66
C PHE A 203 1.78 -3.60 -4.20
N SER A 204 2.88 -3.42 -3.45
CA SER A 204 4.19 -3.98 -3.82
C SER A 204 4.14 -5.50 -3.94
N ASN A 205 3.45 -6.17 -2.99
CA ASN A 205 3.34 -7.62 -2.98
C ASN A 205 2.33 -8.12 -4.01
N VAL A 206 1.28 -7.34 -4.32
CA VAL A 206 0.36 -7.59 -5.44
C VAL A 206 1.12 -7.58 -6.77
N LYS A 207 2.01 -6.61 -7.00
CA LYS A 207 2.85 -6.56 -8.22
C LYS A 207 3.73 -7.79 -8.33
N ALA A 208 4.44 -8.14 -7.26
CA ALA A 208 5.31 -9.31 -7.23
C ALA A 208 4.53 -10.62 -7.50
N LEU A 209 3.32 -10.76 -6.93
CA LEU A 209 2.44 -11.89 -7.21
C LEU A 209 2.03 -11.94 -8.69
N SER A 210 1.62 -10.81 -9.27
CA SER A 210 1.25 -10.70 -10.70
C SER A 210 2.44 -11.04 -11.60
N GLU A 211 3.63 -10.51 -11.32
CA GLU A 211 4.86 -10.82 -12.03
C GLU A 211 5.13 -12.33 -12.03
N LYS A 212 5.08 -12.99 -10.86
CA LYS A 212 5.33 -14.43 -10.77
C LYS A 212 4.26 -15.28 -11.44
N ILE A 213 2.99 -14.87 -11.40
CA ILE A 213 1.95 -15.58 -12.14
C ILE A 213 2.14 -15.43 -13.64
N THR A 214 2.45 -14.22 -14.14
CA THR A 214 2.70 -14.00 -15.58
C THR A 214 3.96 -14.74 -16.06
N GLU A 215 4.99 -14.85 -15.21
CA GLU A 215 6.16 -15.70 -15.45
C GLU A 215 5.77 -17.18 -15.57
N ALA A 216 5.06 -17.72 -14.57
CA ALA A 216 4.67 -19.13 -14.51
C ALA A 216 3.68 -19.56 -15.61
N THR A 217 2.99 -18.60 -16.22
CA THR A 217 1.96 -18.82 -17.25
C THR A 217 2.41 -18.39 -18.64
N GLN A 218 3.70 -18.10 -18.82
CA GLN A 218 4.24 -17.72 -20.11
C GLN A 218 3.91 -18.77 -21.18
N GLY A 219 3.33 -18.32 -22.30
CA GLY A 219 2.91 -19.18 -23.42
C GLY A 219 1.51 -19.79 -23.30
N LYS A 220 0.78 -19.55 -22.21
CA LYS A 220 -0.64 -19.90 -22.05
C LYS A 220 -1.53 -18.71 -22.39
N LYS A 221 -2.69 -18.95 -23.01
CA LYS A 221 -3.79 -17.98 -23.09
C LYS A 221 -4.57 -18.04 -21.77
N VAL A 222 -4.34 -17.07 -20.90
CA VAL A 222 -4.89 -17.03 -19.54
C VAL A 222 -6.02 -16.01 -19.45
N LEU A 223 -7.15 -16.41 -18.87
CA LEU A 223 -8.20 -15.50 -18.42
C LEU A 223 -7.95 -15.12 -16.97
N TYR A 224 -7.66 -13.84 -16.71
CA TYR A 224 -7.53 -13.31 -15.35
C TYR A 224 -8.88 -12.78 -14.87
N VAL A 225 -9.32 -13.19 -13.69
CA VAL A 225 -10.63 -12.83 -13.14
C VAL A 225 -10.45 -12.30 -11.73
N ALA A 226 -10.93 -11.09 -11.47
CA ALA A 226 -11.00 -10.53 -10.13
C ALA A 226 -12.45 -10.60 -9.66
N SER A 227 -12.65 -11.37 -8.59
CA SER A 227 -13.93 -11.51 -7.91
C SER A 227 -14.07 -10.41 -6.86
N ILE A 228 -14.98 -9.46 -7.12
CA ILE A 228 -15.12 -8.21 -6.36
C ILE A 228 -16.58 -7.78 -6.33
N ASP A 229 -17.13 -7.56 -5.14
CA ASP A 229 -18.33 -6.77 -4.91
C ASP A 229 -17.95 -5.33 -4.54
N PHE A 230 -18.78 -4.36 -4.93
CA PHE A 230 -18.43 -2.93 -4.93
C PHE A 230 -18.92 -2.19 -3.68
N SER A 231 -19.63 -1.07 -3.79
CA SER A 231 -20.08 -0.31 -2.63
C SER A 231 -20.94 -1.20 -1.71
N HIS A 232 -20.66 -1.23 -0.39
CA HIS A 232 -21.39 -2.05 0.59
C HIS A 232 -22.01 -1.23 1.72
N TYR A 233 -23.21 -1.61 2.17
CA TYR A 233 -23.87 -1.07 3.37
C TYR A 233 -24.18 0.44 3.31
N LEU A 234 -24.26 0.99 2.11
CA LEU A 234 -24.59 2.40 1.85
C LEU A 234 -26.02 2.53 1.32
N SER A 235 -26.65 3.68 1.51
CA SER A 235 -27.89 3.98 0.79
C SER A 235 -27.68 3.91 -0.72
N LEU A 236 -28.74 3.62 -1.49
CA LEU A 236 -28.65 3.52 -2.95
C LEU A 236 -28.00 4.75 -3.61
N GLU A 237 -28.29 5.95 -3.12
CA GLU A 237 -27.69 7.20 -3.63
C GLU A 237 -26.18 7.27 -3.36
N GLU A 238 -25.77 6.94 -2.14
CA GLU A 238 -24.35 6.95 -1.73
C GLU A 238 -23.55 5.86 -2.44
N ALA A 239 -24.12 4.66 -2.58
CA ALA A 239 -23.52 3.55 -3.32
C ALA A 239 -23.27 3.94 -4.77
N ASN A 240 -24.26 4.52 -5.46
CA ASN A 240 -24.09 4.99 -6.84
C ASN A 240 -22.99 6.07 -6.95
N LYS A 241 -22.83 6.93 -5.94
CA LYS A 241 -21.76 7.93 -5.93
C LYS A 241 -20.39 7.26 -5.77
N MET A 242 -20.24 6.33 -4.84
CA MET A 242 -18.99 5.61 -4.62
C MET A 242 -18.62 4.74 -5.83
N ASP A 243 -19.60 4.07 -6.43
CA ASP A 243 -19.46 3.28 -7.65
C ASP A 243 -18.90 4.11 -8.81
N ASN A 244 -19.41 5.33 -9.03
CA ASN A 244 -18.88 6.22 -10.07
C ASN A 244 -17.42 6.61 -9.82
N ILE A 245 -17.03 6.80 -8.55
CA ILE A 245 -15.64 7.09 -8.17
C ILE A 245 -14.77 5.85 -8.43
N THR A 246 -15.24 4.67 -8.04
CA THR A 246 -14.54 3.40 -8.23
C THR A 246 -14.37 3.07 -9.72
N GLU A 247 -15.45 3.15 -10.50
CA GLU A 247 -15.44 2.91 -11.94
C GLU A 247 -14.45 3.83 -12.65
N LYS A 248 -14.48 5.13 -12.34
CA LYS A 248 -13.52 6.08 -12.90
C LYS A 248 -12.08 5.69 -12.60
N ALA A 249 -11.78 5.32 -11.36
CA ALA A 249 -10.44 4.91 -10.97
C ALA A 249 -9.98 3.61 -11.68
N LEU A 250 -10.90 2.67 -11.92
CA LEU A 250 -10.63 1.45 -12.69
C LEU A 250 -10.31 1.78 -14.15
N ILE A 251 -11.16 2.59 -14.80
CA ILE A 251 -10.99 3.00 -16.21
C ILE A 251 -9.67 3.76 -16.41
N GLU A 252 -9.31 4.63 -15.46
CA GLU A 252 -8.07 5.42 -15.52
C GLU A 252 -6.82 4.63 -15.09
N PHE A 253 -6.94 3.35 -14.74
CA PHE A 253 -5.86 2.55 -14.14
C PHE A 253 -5.19 3.26 -12.94
N ASN A 254 -6.00 3.96 -12.13
CA ASN A 254 -5.50 4.79 -11.04
C ASN A 254 -5.23 3.95 -9.78
N TYR A 255 -4.05 3.32 -9.74
CA TYR A 255 -3.62 2.48 -8.62
C TYR A 255 -3.67 3.18 -7.26
N LYS A 256 -3.38 4.49 -7.23
CA LYS A 256 -3.39 5.27 -5.99
C LYS A 256 -4.81 5.38 -5.44
N SER A 257 -5.76 5.80 -6.28
CA SER A 257 -7.16 5.90 -5.87
C SER A 257 -7.72 4.55 -5.42
N ILE A 258 -7.45 3.46 -6.14
CA ILE A 258 -7.89 2.12 -5.73
C ILE A 258 -7.24 1.69 -4.40
N SER A 259 -5.97 2.03 -4.17
CA SER A 259 -5.27 1.68 -2.91
C SER A 259 -5.87 2.38 -1.69
N GLU A 260 -6.39 3.60 -1.86
CA GLU A 260 -6.95 4.44 -0.79
C GLU A 260 -8.43 4.15 -0.48
N MET A 261 -9.10 3.34 -1.30
CA MET A 261 -10.52 3.03 -1.15
C MET A 261 -10.85 2.24 0.13
N THR A 262 -12.12 2.27 0.52
CA THR A 262 -12.65 1.50 1.67
C THR A 262 -13.72 0.52 1.18
N ASN A 263 -14.33 -0.22 2.11
CA ASN A 263 -15.50 -1.07 1.81
C ASN A 263 -16.72 -0.25 1.31
N ASP A 264 -16.70 1.07 1.46
CA ASP A 264 -17.69 1.96 0.86
C ASP A 264 -17.58 1.97 -0.67
N ASN A 265 -16.45 1.51 -1.23
CA ASN A 265 -16.16 1.50 -2.66
C ASN A 265 -16.08 0.09 -3.26
N LEU A 266 -15.33 -0.81 -2.61
CA LEU A 266 -15.14 -2.21 -3.01
C LEU A 266 -14.61 -3.06 -1.85
N ASP A 267 -14.92 -4.35 -1.87
CA ASP A 267 -14.51 -5.31 -0.83
C ASP A 267 -13.02 -5.73 -0.91
N SER A 268 -12.39 -5.62 -2.08
CA SER A 268 -11.05 -6.17 -2.34
C SER A 268 -10.19 -5.27 -3.22
N ARG A 269 -9.56 -4.28 -2.58
CA ARG A 269 -8.50 -3.48 -3.21
C ARG A 269 -7.37 -4.32 -3.80
N PRO A 270 -6.85 -5.37 -3.12
CA PRO A 270 -5.77 -6.16 -3.68
C PRO A 270 -6.17 -6.91 -4.96
N SER A 271 -7.40 -7.42 -5.05
CA SER A 271 -7.91 -8.05 -6.28
C SER A 271 -8.02 -7.03 -7.43
N ALA A 272 -8.53 -5.82 -7.15
CA ALA A 272 -8.62 -4.76 -8.16
C ALA A 272 -7.23 -4.31 -8.64
N LEU A 273 -6.29 -4.09 -7.71
CA LEU A 273 -4.91 -3.72 -8.03
C LEU A 273 -4.19 -4.82 -8.82
N PHE A 274 -4.43 -6.09 -8.47
CA PHE A 274 -3.91 -7.23 -9.20
C PHE A 274 -4.41 -7.22 -10.64
N MET A 275 -5.72 -7.03 -10.84
CA MET A 275 -6.32 -6.95 -12.17
C MET A 275 -5.70 -5.82 -12.99
N LEU A 276 -5.73 -4.57 -12.48
CA LEU A 276 -5.21 -3.42 -13.21
C LEU A 276 -3.74 -3.56 -13.57
N TYR A 277 -2.91 -4.02 -12.63
CA TYR A 277 -1.47 -4.17 -12.88
C TYR A 277 -1.20 -5.29 -13.89
N THR A 278 -1.87 -6.44 -13.76
CA THR A 278 -1.73 -7.56 -14.69
C THR A 278 -2.17 -7.17 -16.10
N MET A 279 -3.34 -6.52 -16.24
CA MET A 279 -3.84 -6.06 -17.54
C MET A 279 -2.91 -5.00 -18.16
N SER A 280 -2.32 -4.12 -17.35
CA SER A 280 -1.31 -3.19 -17.83
C SER A 280 -0.08 -3.91 -18.40
N ARG A 281 0.43 -4.96 -17.74
CA ARG A 281 1.56 -5.77 -18.24
C ARG A 281 1.22 -6.51 -19.54
N LEU A 282 -0.01 -7.00 -19.65
CA LEU A 282 -0.49 -7.72 -20.84
C LEU A 282 -0.93 -6.80 -21.99
N LYS A 283 -0.83 -5.47 -21.81
CA LYS A 283 -1.34 -4.44 -22.74
C LYS A 283 -2.85 -4.57 -23.02
N ALA A 284 -3.58 -5.15 -22.08
CA ALA A 284 -5.04 -5.34 -22.16
C ALA A 284 -5.78 -4.20 -21.45
N LYS A 285 -5.52 -2.95 -21.87
CA LYS A 285 -6.03 -1.75 -21.19
C LYS A 285 -7.39 -1.25 -21.69
N SER A 286 -7.94 -1.86 -22.73
CA SER A 286 -9.29 -1.52 -23.19
C SER A 286 -10.29 -2.13 -22.22
N ILE A 287 -11.01 -1.27 -21.48
CA ILE A 287 -12.02 -1.67 -20.51
C ILE A 287 -13.40 -1.42 -21.10
N GLU A 288 -14.26 -2.44 -21.04
CA GLU A 288 -15.68 -2.33 -21.33
C GLU A 288 -16.50 -2.64 -20.08
N LYS A 289 -17.41 -1.73 -19.73
CA LYS A 289 -18.44 -2.02 -18.72
C LYS A 289 -19.62 -2.71 -19.39
N TRP A 290 -19.81 -3.98 -19.05
CA TRP A 290 -20.88 -4.80 -19.59
C TRP A 290 -22.16 -4.72 -18.78
N ALA A 291 -22.05 -4.67 -17.45
CA ALA A 291 -23.21 -4.51 -16.58
C ALA A 291 -22.82 -3.81 -15.27
N HIS A 292 -23.80 -3.13 -14.68
CA HIS A 292 -23.76 -2.55 -13.34
C HIS A 292 -25.15 -2.64 -12.72
N SER A 293 -25.23 -3.10 -11.47
CA SER A 293 -26.47 -3.23 -10.71
C SER A 293 -26.17 -3.13 -9.21
N ASN A 294 -27.18 -3.26 -8.37
CA ASN A 294 -27.04 -3.36 -6.92
C ASN A 294 -28.22 -4.13 -6.29
N SER A 295 -28.06 -4.56 -5.04
CA SER A 295 -29.04 -5.44 -4.37
C SER A 295 -30.46 -4.86 -4.28
N ASP A 296 -30.62 -3.56 -4.08
CA ASP A 296 -31.94 -2.93 -4.02
C ASP A 296 -32.70 -3.06 -5.35
N TYR A 297 -32.00 -3.00 -6.50
CA TYR A 297 -32.63 -3.25 -7.80
C TYR A 297 -33.11 -4.70 -7.95
N TYR A 298 -32.43 -5.68 -7.34
CA TYR A 298 -32.88 -7.07 -7.33
C TYR A 298 -34.11 -7.28 -6.45
N PHE A 299 -34.17 -6.61 -5.29
CA PHE A 299 -35.34 -6.69 -4.40
C PHE A 299 -36.52 -5.82 -4.86
N MET A 300 -36.29 -4.88 -5.79
CA MET A 300 -37.26 -3.86 -6.21
C MET A 300 -37.81 -3.06 -5.03
N GLU A 301 -37.00 -2.89 -3.98
CA GLU A 301 -37.33 -2.24 -2.72
C GLU A 301 -36.11 -1.48 -2.22
N ASP A 302 -36.31 -0.29 -1.65
CA ASP A 302 -35.26 0.44 -0.93
C ASP A 302 -35.12 -0.17 0.46
N THR A 303 -34.11 -1.02 0.62
CA THR A 303 -33.87 -1.72 1.89
C THR A 303 -33.13 -0.85 2.91
N GLY A 304 -32.74 0.38 2.53
CA GLY A 304 -31.95 1.31 3.31
C GLY A 304 -30.43 1.09 3.22
N TYR A 305 -29.97 -0.02 2.64
CA TYR A 305 -28.56 -0.28 2.35
C TYR A 305 -28.39 -1.27 1.19
N THR A 306 -27.47 -1.00 0.27
CA THR A 306 -27.27 -1.82 -0.93
C THR A 306 -25.84 -2.35 -1.05
N THR A 307 -25.67 -3.40 -1.87
CA THR A 307 -24.36 -3.84 -2.38
C THR A 307 -24.34 -3.73 -3.90
N SER A 308 -23.30 -3.10 -4.44
CA SER A 308 -23.15 -2.88 -5.88
C SER A 308 -22.32 -3.95 -6.59
N TYR A 309 -22.60 -4.14 -7.88
CA TYR A 309 -22.00 -5.18 -8.71
C TYR A 309 -21.61 -4.63 -10.08
N PHE A 310 -20.42 -5.00 -10.58
CA PHE A 310 -19.98 -4.67 -11.93
C PHE A 310 -19.53 -5.92 -12.68
N ASN A 311 -19.85 -6.00 -13.97
CA ASN A 311 -19.16 -6.86 -14.92
C ASN A 311 -18.33 -5.98 -15.86
N LEU A 312 -17.01 -6.17 -15.83
CA LEU A 312 -16.06 -5.45 -16.67
C LEU A 312 -15.21 -6.43 -17.47
N GLY A 313 -14.95 -6.13 -18.74
CA GLY A 313 -14.05 -6.89 -19.61
C GLY A 313 -12.80 -6.09 -19.98
N PHE A 314 -11.63 -6.75 -19.99
CA PHE A 314 -10.33 -6.16 -20.33
C PHE A 314 -9.75 -6.82 -21.58
N SER A 315 -9.55 -6.04 -22.64
CA SER A 315 -9.07 -6.51 -23.94
C SER A 315 -7.80 -5.77 -24.39
N LYS A 316 -7.01 -6.40 -25.27
CA LYS A 316 -5.95 -5.70 -26.03
C LYS A 316 -6.59 -4.69 -27.00
N SER A 317 -5.98 -3.51 -27.12
CA SER A 317 -6.42 -2.49 -28.09
C SER A 317 -5.96 -2.85 -29.50
N GLU A 318 -6.80 -2.60 -30.52
CA GLU A 318 -6.50 -2.86 -31.94
C GLU A 318 -5.53 -1.82 -32.57
N ASP A 319 -5.30 -0.66 -31.92
CA ASP A 319 -4.57 0.48 -32.47
C ASP A 319 -3.16 0.72 -31.89
N GLU A 320 -2.59 -0.20 -31.09
CA GLU A 320 -1.19 -0.08 -30.67
C GLU A 320 -0.25 -0.70 -31.73
N PRO A 321 0.59 0.09 -32.43
CA PRO A 321 1.62 -0.48 -33.30
C PRO A 321 2.58 -1.36 -32.49
N GLU A 322 3.13 -2.40 -33.13
CA GLU A 322 4.32 -3.12 -32.67
C GLU A 322 5.46 -2.12 -32.46
N THR A 323 5.52 -1.58 -31.26
CA THR A 323 6.60 -0.74 -30.78
C THR A 323 7.52 -1.62 -29.97
N LYS A 324 8.81 -1.54 -30.31
CA LYS A 324 9.95 -2.08 -29.56
C LYS A 324 9.68 -2.02 -28.06
N ASP A 325 9.83 -3.17 -27.40
CA ASP A 325 9.96 -3.35 -25.95
C ASP A 325 9.27 -2.26 -25.14
N LEU A 326 7.99 -2.50 -24.90
CA LEU A 326 7.15 -1.71 -24.00
C LEU A 326 7.52 -2.03 -22.53
N ASP A 327 8.79 -1.78 -22.19
CA ASP A 327 9.30 -1.39 -20.87
C ASP A 327 8.86 0.05 -20.51
N ILE A 328 7.89 0.60 -21.24
CA ILE A 328 7.44 1.98 -21.13
C ILE A 328 6.03 1.94 -20.53
N ILE A 329 6.00 1.75 -19.21
CA ILE A 329 4.98 2.05 -18.18
C ILE A 329 5.36 1.29 -16.89
N GLU A 330 6.46 0.54 -16.86
CA GLU A 330 7.33 0.68 -15.70
C GLU A 330 7.82 2.15 -15.67
N ASN A 331 7.38 2.86 -14.62
CA ASN A 331 8.15 3.91 -14.00
C ASN A 331 8.26 5.28 -14.69
N LYS A 332 7.28 6.14 -14.41
CA LYS A 332 7.69 7.51 -14.00
C LYS A 332 8.38 7.44 -12.63
N HIS A 333 7.89 6.65 -11.68
CA HIS A 333 8.55 6.56 -10.36
C HIS A 333 9.94 5.88 -10.35
N ASP A 334 10.32 4.83 -11.10
CA ASP A 334 11.76 4.40 -11.17
C ASP A 334 12.66 5.29 -12.02
N LYS A 335 12.12 6.07 -12.98
CA LYS A 335 12.99 6.96 -13.76
C LYS A 335 13.37 8.21 -12.97
N TYR A 336 12.48 8.64 -12.07
CA TYR A 336 12.74 9.76 -11.18
C TYR A 336 13.22 9.28 -9.81
N LEU A 337 14.22 9.96 -9.26
CA LEU A 337 14.61 9.82 -7.87
C LEU A 337 13.73 10.73 -7.01
N HIS A 338 13.07 10.18 -5.99
CA HIS A 338 12.27 10.92 -5.02
C HIS A 338 13.03 11.07 -3.72
N VAL A 339 13.45 12.30 -3.42
CA VAL A 339 14.04 12.66 -2.13
C VAL A 339 12.99 13.41 -1.34
N MET A 340 12.47 12.78 -0.28
CA MET A 340 11.50 13.41 0.62
C MET A 340 12.16 13.91 1.89
N ALA A 341 11.72 15.07 2.38
CA ALA A 341 12.18 15.66 3.63
C ALA A 341 11.00 16.09 4.49
N VAL A 342 11.12 15.87 5.80
CA VAL A 342 10.16 16.31 6.82
C VAL A 342 10.85 17.08 7.94
N GLY A 343 10.02 17.71 8.77
CA GLY A 343 10.44 18.49 9.93
C GLY A 343 10.96 17.67 11.12
N ASP A 344 10.89 18.29 12.29
CA ASP A 344 11.37 17.75 13.55
C ASP A 344 10.54 16.54 14.01
N ILE A 345 11.25 15.48 14.43
CA ILE A 345 10.69 14.22 14.91
C ILE A 345 11.04 14.08 16.39
N MET A 346 10.03 14.19 17.25
CA MET A 346 10.11 13.96 18.68
C MET A 346 9.04 12.98 19.14
N LEU A 347 9.43 11.72 19.34
CA LEU A 347 8.52 10.63 19.69
C LEU A 347 8.35 10.43 21.20
N GLY A 348 9.06 11.20 22.02
CA GLY A 348 9.04 11.14 23.47
C GLY A 348 7.93 11.96 24.13
N ARG A 349 8.11 12.26 25.42
CA ARG A 349 7.28 13.20 26.21
C ARG A 349 5.77 12.97 26.01
N GLY A 350 5.03 14.00 25.60
CA GLY A 350 3.59 13.95 25.38
C GLY A 350 3.19 13.02 24.24
N VAL A 351 4.04 12.84 23.21
CA VAL A 351 3.79 11.88 22.14
C VAL A 351 3.77 10.46 22.70
N ALA A 352 4.86 10.04 23.37
CA ALA A 352 4.95 8.73 24.01
C ALA A 352 3.83 8.52 25.04
N LYS A 353 3.57 9.54 25.88
CA LYS A 353 2.49 9.49 26.88
C LYS A 353 1.13 9.25 26.21
N SER A 354 0.80 10.01 25.17
CA SER A 354 -0.49 9.86 24.49
C SER A 354 -0.61 8.54 23.74
N LEU A 355 0.48 8.00 23.18
CA LEU A 355 0.48 6.65 22.61
C LEU A 355 0.13 5.60 23.68
N ILE A 356 0.80 5.64 24.84
CA ILE A 356 0.57 4.71 25.95
C ILE A 356 -0.86 4.81 26.49
N GLU A 357 -1.35 6.03 26.74
CA GLU A 357 -2.69 6.28 27.28
C GLU A 357 -3.81 5.77 26.35
N ASN A 358 -3.56 5.71 25.04
CA ASN A 358 -4.50 5.20 24.05
C ASN A 358 -4.24 3.73 23.66
N GLY A 359 -3.27 3.05 24.28
CA GLY A 359 -2.93 1.66 23.95
C GLY A 359 -2.34 1.48 22.55
N LEU A 360 -1.62 2.49 22.05
CA LEU A 360 -1.05 2.55 20.71
C LEU A 360 0.48 2.39 20.75
N GLY A 361 1.05 1.82 19.69
CA GLY A 361 2.50 1.70 19.51
C GLY A 361 3.11 2.83 18.66
N TYR A 362 4.44 2.90 18.60
CA TYR A 362 5.19 3.93 17.87
C TYR A 362 5.00 3.93 16.34
N ILE A 363 4.34 2.91 15.78
CA ILE A 363 3.90 2.88 14.37
C ILE A 363 2.76 3.88 14.12
N HIS A 364 1.87 4.06 15.10
CA HIS A 364 0.62 4.80 14.93
C HIS A 364 0.77 6.26 14.44
N PRO A 365 1.76 7.06 14.88
CA PRO A 365 1.91 8.43 14.40
C PRO A 365 1.99 8.56 12.87
N PHE A 366 2.50 7.54 12.20
CA PHE A 366 2.80 7.56 10.77
C PHE A 366 1.74 6.88 9.90
N THR A 367 0.73 6.22 10.48
CA THR A 367 -0.19 5.37 9.69
C THR A 367 -1.03 6.14 8.67
N GLU A 368 -1.42 7.38 8.97
CA GLU A 368 -2.23 8.20 8.05
C GLU A 368 -1.42 8.89 6.95
N VAL A 369 -0.10 9.02 7.15
CA VAL A 369 0.83 9.60 6.16
C VAL A 369 1.67 8.54 5.43
N PHE A 370 1.56 7.26 5.82
CA PHE A 370 2.36 6.16 5.29
C PHE A 370 2.35 6.10 3.76
N ASP A 371 1.19 6.29 3.13
CA ASP A 371 1.07 6.23 1.67
C ASP A 371 1.77 7.38 0.94
N PHE A 372 1.98 8.51 1.62
CA PHE A 372 2.75 9.64 1.09
C PHE A 372 4.25 9.41 1.27
N LEU A 373 4.65 8.80 2.40
CA LEU A 373 6.06 8.54 2.72
C LEU A 373 6.65 7.36 1.94
N LYS A 374 5.86 6.30 1.67
CA LYS A 374 6.33 5.08 0.99
C LYS A 374 6.81 5.30 -0.45
N GLY A 375 6.52 6.46 -1.04
CA GLY A 375 6.96 6.85 -2.37
C GLY A 375 8.39 7.39 -2.43
N ALA A 376 9.03 7.63 -1.28
CA ALA A 376 10.39 8.15 -1.20
C ALA A 376 11.44 7.06 -1.50
N ASP A 377 12.42 7.37 -2.35
CA ASP A 377 13.65 6.57 -2.44
C ASP A 377 14.60 6.90 -1.28
N ILE A 378 14.60 8.17 -0.87
CA ILE A 378 15.32 8.71 0.27
C ILE A 378 14.33 9.52 1.09
N LEU A 379 14.13 9.15 2.36
CA LEU A 379 13.27 9.87 3.30
C LEU A 379 14.12 10.37 4.47
N PHE A 380 14.21 11.70 4.54
CA PHE A 380 15.00 12.46 5.50
C PHE A 380 14.12 13.13 6.56
N GLY A 381 14.58 13.16 7.81
CA GLY A 381 14.01 13.95 8.89
C GLY A 381 15.04 14.36 9.95
N ASN A 382 14.70 15.32 10.81
CA ASN A 382 15.54 15.69 11.96
C ASN A 382 15.07 14.92 13.21
N LEU A 383 15.93 14.06 13.76
CA LEU A 383 15.63 13.30 14.97
C LEU A 383 16.01 14.13 16.19
N GLU A 384 15.04 14.83 16.78
CA GLU A 384 15.28 15.84 17.81
C GLU A 384 15.21 15.27 19.24
N HIS A 385 15.71 14.06 19.42
CA HIS A 385 15.91 13.44 20.72
C HIS A 385 16.82 12.22 20.62
N PRO A 386 17.54 11.85 21.69
CA PRO A 386 18.17 10.54 21.78
C PRO A 386 17.12 9.43 21.89
N ILE A 387 17.44 8.27 21.32
CA ILE A 387 16.69 7.02 21.49
C ILE A 387 17.45 6.19 22.52
N THR A 388 16.96 6.16 23.76
CA THR A 388 17.72 5.56 24.87
C THR A 388 16.87 5.26 26.11
N ASP A 389 17.21 4.17 26.81
CA ASP A 389 16.65 3.81 28.12
C ASP A 389 17.43 4.39 29.30
N ARG A 390 18.47 5.18 29.04
CA ARG A 390 19.29 5.80 30.10
C ARG A 390 18.42 6.72 30.97
N GLN A 391 18.73 6.74 32.26
CA GLN A 391 17.99 7.52 33.25
C GLN A 391 18.73 8.80 33.67
N LYS A 392 20.04 8.85 33.41
CA LYS A 392 20.87 10.02 33.74
C LYS A 392 20.85 11.01 32.57
N SER A 393 20.24 12.17 32.80
CA SER A 393 20.15 13.26 31.83
C SER A 393 20.89 14.52 32.31
N LEU A 394 20.91 15.54 31.46
CA LEU A 394 21.19 16.92 31.88
C LEU A 394 20.16 17.42 32.89
N ASP A 395 20.51 18.49 33.61
CA ASP A 395 19.60 19.17 34.54
C ASP A 395 18.45 19.84 33.76
N ASN A 396 17.22 19.51 34.14
CA ASN A 396 16.00 20.02 33.53
C ASN A 396 15.62 21.43 33.98
N LYS A 397 16.38 22.07 34.88
CA LYS A 397 16.14 23.46 35.31
C LYS A 397 16.40 24.49 34.21
N HIS A 398 17.24 24.16 33.25
CA HIS A 398 17.74 25.12 32.25
C HIS A 398 17.33 24.79 30.82
N LYS A 399 16.77 23.61 30.58
CA LYS A 399 16.21 23.19 29.28
C LYS A 399 15.18 22.09 29.46
N TYR A 400 14.32 21.93 28.46
CA TYR A 400 13.55 20.69 28.32
C TYR A 400 14.49 19.55 27.97
N ILE A 401 14.28 18.40 28.61
CA ILE A 401 15.05 17.18 28.39
C ILE A 401 14.19 16.23 27.57
N LEU A 402 14.68 15.85 26.39
CA LEU A 402 13.99 14.98 25.45
C LEU A 402 14.69 13.63 25.37
N LYS A 403 13.87 12.58 25.27
CA LYS A 403 14.28 11.23 24.85
C LYS A 403 13.05 10.48 24.37
N SER A 404 13.27 9.44 23.60
CA SER A 404 12.28 8.40 23.39
C SER A 404 12.84 7.02 23.70
N SER A 405 11.92 6.08 23.92
CA SER A 405 12.22 4.67 24.18
C SER A 405 12.84 4.02 22.95
N PRO A 406 13.70 2.99 23.08
CA PRO A 406 14.21 2.22 21.95
C PRO A 406 13.15 1.70 20.98
N GLU A 407 11.94 1.41 21.46
CA GLU A 407 10.80 0.99 20.65
C GLU A 407 10.36 2.05 19.62
N ALA A 408 10.73 3.33 19.80
CA ALA A 408 10.44 4.39 18.84
C ALA A 408 11.04 4.11 17.45
N ILE A 409 12.10 3.31 17.37
CA ILE A 409 12.71 2.90 16.10
C ILE A 409 11.72 2.16 15.19
N GLN A 410 10.73 1.46 15.76
CA GLN A 410 9.71 0.76 14.99
C GLN A 410 8.86 1.72 14.16
N GLY A 411 8.54 2.90 14.71
CA GLY A 411 7.83 3.95 14.00
C GLY A 411 8.66 4.54 12.87
N ILE A 412 9.93 4.82 13.15
CA ILE A 412 10.89 5.37 12.18
C ILE A 412 11.07 4.41 11.00
N GLN A 413 11.25 3.11 11.26
CA GLN A 413 11.35 2.09 10.21
C GLN A 413 10.05 1.92 9.43
N TYR A 414 8.91 1.88 10.12
CA TYR A 414 7.60 1.77 9.48
C TYR A 414 7.33 2.94 8.54
N ALA A 415 7.69 4.16 8.94
CA ALA A 415 7.55 5.35 8.10
C ALA A 415 8.46 5.35 6.87
N GLY A 416 9.52 4.52 6.86
CA GLY A 416 10.46 4.39 5.75
C GLY A 416 11.67 5.34 5.83
N PHE A 417 11.92 5.97 6.98
CA PHE A 417 13.10 6.83 7.14
C PHE A 417 14.37 6.00 6.93
N ASN A 418 15.20 6.44 6.01
CA ASN A 418 16.48 5.82 5.71
C ASN A 418 17.67 6.77 5.92
N ILE A 419 17.39 8.03 6.26
CA ILE A 419 18.37 8.98 6.75
C ILE A 419 17.80 9.93 7.79
N LEU A 420 18.57 10.23 8.85
CA LEU A 420 18.20 11.19 9.89
C LEU A 420 19.33 12.19 10.16
N SER A 421 18.98 13.45 10.39
CA SER A 421 19.89 14.40 11.04
C SER A 421 19.89 14.17 12.55
N LEU A 422 21.10 14.16 13.11
CA LEU A 422 21.35 14.18 14.56
C LEU A 422 21.92 15.53 15.03
N ALA A 423 22.21 16.46 14.11
CA ALA A 423 22.71 17.79 14.47
C ALA A 423 21.58 18.66 14.98
N ASN A 424 21.31 18.61 16.28
CA ASN A 424 20.34 19.46 16.95
C ASN A 424 20.71 19.71 18.42
N ASN A 425 19.92 20.55 19.06
CA ASN A 425 20.06 20.97 20.45
C ASN A 425 19.57 19.92 21.48
N HIS A 426 19.14 18.72 21.07
CA HIS A 426 18.54 17.72 21.97
C HIS A 426 19.18 16.34 21.94
N ILE A 427 19.91 15.96 20.88
CA ILE A 427 20.48 14.60 20.76
C ILE A 427 21.42 14.24 21.93
N MET A 428 22.06 15.23 22.55
CA MET A 428 23.00 15.07 23.67
C MET A 428 22.35 15.22 25.06
N ASP A 429 21.01 15.21 25.16
CA ASP A 429 20.27 15.40 26.43
C ASP A 429 20.58 14.33 27.49
N TYR A 430 21.05 13.17 27.03
CA TYR A 430 21.48 12.02 27.83
C TYR A 430 22.99 11.78 27.70
N TYR A 431 23.75 12.86 27.49
CA TYR A 431 25.20 12.87 27.33
C TYR A 431 25.68 11.99 26.17
N HIS A 432 26.96 11.61 26.18
CA HIS A 432 27.57 10.78 25.15
C HIS A 432 26.92 9.39 25.08
N GLU A 433 26.53 8.81 26.22
CA GLU A 433 25.90 7.49 26.27
C GLU A 433 24.54 7.46 25.55
N GLY A 434 23.77 8.55 25.63
CA GLY A 434 22.51 8.68 24.88
C GLY A 434 22.73 8.80 23.37
N LEU A 435 23.77 9.53 22.95
CA LEU A 435 24.18 9.61 21.54
C LEU A 435 24.65 8.24 21.04
N ASP A 436 25.51 7.56 21.78
CA ASP A 436 26.06 6.24 21.44
C ASP A 436 24.93 5.19 21.32
N ASP A 437 23.98 5.19 22.24
CA ASP A 437 22.81 4.32 22.17
C ASP A 437 21.99 4.60 20.89
N THR A 438 21.81 5.89 20.54
CA THR A 438 21.05 6.30 19.36
C THR A 438 21.75 5.87 18.07
N ILE A 439 23.05 6.17 17.93
CA ILE A 439 23.87 5.77 16.78
C ILE A 439 23.82 4.26 16.60
N ARG A 440 24.04 3.49 17.67
CA ARG A 440 23.98 2.02 17.61
C ARG A 440 22.62 1.53 17.16
N ILE A 441 21.52 2.11 17.66
CA ILE A 441 20.16 1.72 17.24
C ILE A 441 19.93 2.03 15.75
N LEU A 442 20.41 3.16 15.24
CA LEU A 442 20.29 3.50 13.82
C LEU A 442 21.13 2.55 12.95
N ASP A 443 22.37 2.25 13.36
CA ASP A 443 23.25 1.28 12.68
C ASP A 443 22.64 -0.13 12.66
N ASP A 444 22.16 -0.63 13.81
CA ASP A 444 21.52 -1.95 13.94
C ASP A 444 20.29 -2.08 13.02
N ASN A 445 19.63 -0.95 12.71
CA ASN A 445 18.44 -0.86 11.86
C ASN A 445 18.72 -0.35 10.44
N LYS A 446 20.00 -0.17 10.07
CA LYS A 446 20.44 0.28 8.73
C LYS A 446 19.88 1.63 8.30
N ILE A 447 19.69 2.54 9.24
CA ILE A 447 19.27 3.91 8.97
C ILE A 447 20.52 4.79 8.97
N SER A 448 20.77 5.47 7.85
CA SER A 448 21.91 6.39 7.75
C SER A 448 21.70 7.61 8.64
N TYR A 449 22.77 8.26 9.05
CA TYR A 449 22.67 9.50 9.81
C TYR A 449 23.87 10.42 9.55
N THR A 450 23.70 11.70 9.85
CA THR A 450 24.77 12.71 9.78
C THR A 450 24.57 13.79 10.85
N GLY A 451 25.62 14.58 11.12
CA GLY A 451 25.56 15.73 12.04
C GLY A 451 25.89 15.42 13.50
N ALA A 452 26.21 14.17 13.83
CA ALA A 452 26.77 13.78 15.12
C ALA A 452 27.66 12.54 14.95
N GLY A 453 28.61 12.35 15.86
CA GLY A 453 29.55 11.24 15.77
C GLY A 453 30.47 11.13 16.98
N LYS A 454 31.39 10.16 16.92
CA LYS A 454 32.34 9.87 18.01
C LYS A 454 33.43 10.93 18.19
N ASP A 455 33.63 11.78 17.19
CA ASP A 455 34.55 12.91 17.19
C ASP A 455 34.12 13.94 16.12
N LEU A 456 34.86 15.05 16.02
CA LEU A 456 34.56 16.11 15.05
C LEU A 456 34.62 15.65 13.59
N ILE A 457 35.50 14.71 13.24
CA ILE A 457 35.64 14.22 11.87
C ILE A 457 34.40 13.38 11.50
N ASP A 458 33.99 12.51 12.42
CA ASP A 458 32.83 11.65 12.26
C ASP A 458 31.53 12.46 12.24
N ALA A 459 31.39 13.46 13.12
CA ALA A 459 30.20 14.32 13.17
C ALA A 459 29.99 15.14 11.90
N ARG A 460 31.07 15.56 11.24
CA ARG A 460 31.05 16.32 9.97
C ARG A 460 30.92 15.44 8.73
N LYS A 461 31.02 14.12 8.89
CA LYS A 461 31.02 13.18 7.76
C LYS A 461 29.67 13.21 7.03
N PRO A 462 29.66 13.33 5.69
CA PRO A 462 28.42 13.23 4.93
C PRO A 462 27.87 11.82 4.97
N ALA A 463 26.55 11.70 5.12
CA ALA A 463 25.84 10.48 4.76
C ALA A 463 25.58 10.50 3.25
N ILE A 464 26.05 9.48 2.54
CA ILE A 464 25.87 9.37 1.09
C ILE A 464 24.99 8.16 0.81
N ILE A 465 23.84 8.40 0.20
CA ILE A 465 22.91 7.34 -0.23
C ILE A 465 22.89 7.32 -1.76
N GLU A 466 23.13 6.14 -2.33
CA GLU A 466 23.01 5.91 -3.77
C GLU A 466 21.68 5.22 -4.07
N LYS A 467 20.84 5.87 -4.88
CA LYS A 467 19.56 5.34 -5.36
C LYS A 467 19.41 5.70 -6.82
N LYS A 468 18.94 4.74 -7.63
CA LYS A 468 18.70 4.93 -9.07
C LYS A 468 19.93 5.47 -9.83
N GLY A 469 21.12 5.06 -9.40
CA GLY A 469 22.40 5.49 -9.99
C GLY A 469 22.82 6.93 -9.68
N VAL A 470 22.14 7.59 -8.72
CA VAL A 470 22.43 8.97 -8.29
C VAL A 470 22.88 8.93 -6.84
N LYS A 471 24.01 9.57 -6.54
CA LYS A 471 24.55 9.71 -5.19
C LYS A 471 24.08 11.03 -4.58
N VAL A 472 23.35 10.92 -3.47
CA VAL A 472 22.88 12.07 -2.70
C VAL A 472 23.65 12.13 -1.39
N ALA A 473 24.40 13.22 -1.19
CA ALA A 473 25.10 13.50 0.04
C ALA A 473 24.27 14.42 0.94
N PHE A 474 24.26 14.11 2.23
CA PHE A 474 23.64 14.90 3.28
C PHE A 474 24.69 15.32 4.28
N LEU A 475 24.72 16.62 4.59
CA LEU A 475 25.49 17.20 5.67
C LEU A 475 24.51 17.85 6.67
N ALA A 476 24.78 17.76 7.97
CA ALA A 476 23.92 18.39 8.97
C ALA A 476 24.72 19.11 10.06
N TYR A 477 24.25 20.29 10.46
CA TYR A 477 24.91 21.15 11.46
C TYR A 477 23.91 21.87 12.35
N THR A 478 24.34 22.25 13.54
CA THR A 478 23.48 22.99 14.48
C THR A 478 24.16 24.23 15.08
N GLU A 479 23.42 25.33 15.16
CA GLU A 479 23.83 26.58 15.81
C GLU A 479 24.01 26.40 17.33
N PHE A 480 23.42 25.35 17.90
CA PHE A 480 23.32 25.12 19.34
C PHE A 480 24.42 24.22 19.90
N ALA A 481 25.34 23.73 19.06
CA ALA A 481 26.40 22.79 19.45
C ALA A 481 27.28 23.33 20.58
N GLU A 482 27.60 24.62 20.55
CA GLU A 482 28.60 25.24 21.42
C GLU A 482 28.01 25.82 22.72
N ILE A 483 26.71 25.58 22.97
CA ILE A 483 26.07 25.99 24.21
C ILE A 483 26.68 25.21 25.39
N MET A 484 27.07 25.95 26.43
CA MET A 484 27.63 25.39 27.66
C MET A 484 26.53 25.14 28.68
N TYR A 485 26.34 23.88 29.05
CA TYR A 485 25.39 23.47 30.09
C TYR A 485 26.08 23.30 31.45
N PRO A 486 25.41 23.64 32.56
CA PRO A 486 25.94 23.43 33.90
C PRO A 486 26.36 21.98 34.16
N GLY A 487 27.54 21.80 34.71
CA GLY A 487 28.16 20.51 35.03
C GLY A 487 29.52 20.74 35.67
N ASN A 488 30.15 19.68 36.21
CA ASN A 488 31.53 19.73 36.66
C ASN A 488 32.35 18.58 36.05
N PRO A 489 33.10 18.81 34.96
CA PRO A 489 33.21 20.07 34.21
C PRO A 489 31.90 20.45 33.46
N PRO A 490 31.75 21.72 33.03
CA PRO A 490 30.65 22.13 32.16
C PRO A 490 30.55 21.26 30.90
N PHE A 491 29.33 21.00 30.44
CA PHE A 491 29.08 20.09 29.32
C PHE A 491 28.73 20.87 28.04
N CYS A 492 29.37 20.51 26.93
CA CYS A 492 29.19 21.15 25.63
C CYS A 492 28.91 20.08 24.58
N PHE A 493 27.93 20.33 23.72
CA PHE A 493 27.45 19.33 22.75
C PHE A 493 28.35 19.21 21.53
N ALA A 494 29.13 20.24 21.22
CA ALA A 494 30.03 20.26 20.08
C ALA A 494 31.00 19.08 20.14
N ALA A 495 31.05 18.34 19.02
CA ALA A 495 32.10 17.38 18.76
C ALA A 495 33.45 18.10 18.67
N ASP A 496 34.51 17.41 19.12
CA ASP A 496 35.88 17.90 19.03
C ASP A 496 36.82 16.72 18.71
N ILE A 497 38.11 16.98 18.55
CA ILE A 497 39.13 15.95 18.31
C ILE A 497 39.09 14.91 19.44
N GLY A 498 38.66 13.70 19.12
CA GLY A 498 38.52 12.59 20.09
C GLY A 498 37.37 12.76 21.09
N LYS A 499 36.45 13.71 20.86
CA LYS A 499 35.31 13.97 21.74
C LYS A 499 33.98 13.82 20.96
N PRO A 500 33.08 12.91 21.37
CA PRO A 500 31.79 12.74 20.73
C PRO A 500 30.90 13.98 20.86
N GLY A 501 30.02 14.17 19.89
CA GLY A 501 29.08 15.29 19.91
C GLY A 501 28.44 15.56 18.56
N VAL A 502 27.81 16.72 18.46
CA VAL A 502 27.17 17.23 17.24
C VAL A 502 28.10 18.13 16.44
N ALA A 503 27.90 18.17 15.13
CA ALA A 503 28.64 19.06 14.23
C ALA A 503 28.23 20.52 14.46
N PRO A 504 29.15 21.41 14.85
CA PRO A 504 28.83 22.82 15.07
C PRO A 504 28.60 23.53 13.73
N LEU A 505 27.59 24.40 13.68
CA LEU A 505 27.35 25.27 12.53
C LEU A 505 28.43 26.34 12.47
N ARG A 506 29.55 25.99 11.84
CA ARG A 506 30.67 26.90 11.54
C ARG A 506 30.80 27.06 10.03
N PRO A 507 30.68 28.28 9.48
CA PRO A 507 30.73 28.51 8.03
C PRO A 507 31.93 27.86 7.34
N GLU A 508 33.12 27.90 7.94
CA GLU A 508 34.34 27.32 7.40
C GLU A 508 34.28 25.80 7.24
N PHE A 509 33.71 25.09 8.22
CA PHE A 509 33.54 23.63 8.16
C PHE A 509 32.55 23.25 7.07
N ILE A 510 31.40 23.93 7.05
CA ILE A 510 30.33 23.62 6.10
C ILE A 510 30.81 23.86 4.65
N LEU A 511 31.54 24.95 4.41
CA LEU A 511 32.07 25.27 3.08
C LEU A 511 33.14 24.26 2.63
N GLU A 512 34.04 23.84 3.52
CA GLU A 512 35.02 22.78 3.27
C GLU A 512 34.30 21.46 2.94
N ASP A 513 33.34 21.06 3.77
CA ASP A 513 32.63 19.79 3.63
C ASP A 513 31.72 19.77 2.38
N ILE A 514 31.16 20.92 1.98
CA ILE A 514 30.45 21.06 0.70
C ILE A 514 31.39 20.80 -0.48
N GLN A 515 32.59 21.41 -0.46
CA GLN A 515 33.58 21.22 -1.52
C GLN A 515 34.02 19.76 -1.62
N GLU A 516 34.37 19.13 -0.50
CA GLU A 516 34.79 17.74 -0.47
C GLU A 516 33.67 16.75 -0.84
N SER A 517 32.43 17.03 -0.43
CA SER A 517 31.28 16.16 -0.70
C SER A 517 30.87 16.25 -2.17
N ARG A 518 31.11 17.40 -2.81
CA ARG A 518 30.75 17.59 -4.22
C ARG A 518 31.50 16.66 -5.17
N GLU A 519 32.74 16.30 -4.84
CA GLU A 519 33.50 15.32 -5.63
C GLU A 519 32.95 13.88 -5.51
N LYS A 520 32.09 13.63 -4.52
CA LYS A 520 31.63 12.28 -4.13
C LYS A 520 30.14 12.05 -4.39
N ALA A 521 29.37 13.09 -4.69
CA ALA A 521 27.92 13.03 -4.83
C ALA A 521 27.39 13.96 -5.91
N ASP A 522 26.35 13.50 -6.62
CA ASP A 522 25.67 14.23 -7.68
C ASP A 522 24.74 15.32 -7.13
N ILE A 523 24.09 15.04 -5.98
CA ILE A 523 23.19 15.96 -5.28
C ILE A 523 23.71 16.17 -3.85
N LEU A 524 23.75 17.41 -3.39
CA LEU A 524 24.22 17.78 -2.05
C LEU A 524 23.14 18.54 -1.28
N ILE A 525 22.72 17.98 -0.15
CA ILE A 525 21.70 18.52 0.72
C ILE A 525 22.34 18.91 2.04
N VAL A 526 22.11 20.15 2.49
CA VAL A 526 22.62 20.64 3.77
C VAL A 526 21.45 20.90 4.71
N SER A 527 21.42 20.20 5.83
CA SER A 527 20.45 20.40 6.91
C SER A 527 21.04 21.31 8.00
N LEU A 528 20.27 22.32 8.42
CA LEU A 528 20.67 23.30 9.42
C LEU A 528 19.63 23.39 10.52
N HIS A 529 20.03 23.10 11.76
CA HIS A 529 19.21 23.28 12.94
C HIS A 529 19.58 24.61 13.61
N TRP A 530 18.79 25.66 13.35
CA TRP A 530 19.20 27.06 13.45
C TRP A 530 18.04 28.05 13.63
N GLY A 531 18.38 29.32 13.87
CA GLY A 531 17.39 30.39 13.88
C GLY A 531 16.62 30.46 15.19
N LYS A 532 15.48 31.16 15.16
CA LYS A 532 14.70 31.47 16.36
C LYS A 532 13.46 30.60 16.47
N GLU A 533 13.22 30.02 17.63
CA GLU A 533 11.99 29.28 17.98
C GLU A 533 10.72 30.15 17.84
N ASP A 534 9.61 29.48 17.50
CA ASP A 534 8.25 30.00 17.54
C ASP A 534 8.03 31.30 16.73
N THR A 535 8.55 31.32 15.51
CA THR A 535 8.34 32.47 14.62
C THR A 535 8.36 32.12 13.14
N PHE A 536 7.52 32.80 12.36
CA PHE A 536 7.59 32.83 10.89
C PHE A 536 8.69 33.75 10.35
N GLN A 537 9.32 34.56 11.21
CA GLN A 537 10.33 35.52 10.78
C GLN A 537 11.66 34.83 10.48
N ILE A 538 12.07 34.90 9.21
CA ILE A 538 13.39 34.48 8.75
C ILE A 538 14.33 35.67 8.89
N ASN A 539 15.43 35.50 9.64
CA ASN A 539 16.39 36.58 9.80
C ASN A 539 17.31 36.73 8.57
N GLU A 540 17.85 37.93 8.32
CA GLU A 540 18.67 38.18 7.12
C GLU A 540 19.98 37.38 7.12
N GLN A 541 20.55 37.06 8.29
CA GLN A 541 21.75 36.23 8.38
C GLN A 541 21.49 34.79 7.92
N GLN A 542 20.33 34.21 8.23
CA GLN A 542 19.90 32.90 7.72
C GLN A 542 19.81 32.94 6.20
N LYS A 543 19.21 34.00 5.63
CA LYS A 543 19.09 34.14 4.16
C LYS A 543 20.44 34.25 3.48
N GLU A 544 21.28 35.17 3.95
CA GLU A 544 22.63 35.36 3.42
C GLU A 544 23.47 34.09 3.53
N PHE A 545 23.37 33.39 4.67
CA PHE A 545 24.13 32.17 4.88
C PHE A 545 23.64 31.01 3.99
N ALA A 546 22.33 30.74 3.91
CA ALA A 546 21.81 29.70 3.02
C ALA A 546 22.17 29.95 1.55
N ARG A 547 22.04 31.19 1.07
CA ARG A 547 22.44 31.55 -0.31
C ARG A 547 23.93 31.30 -0.54
N LYS A 548 24.79 31.66 0.43
CA LYS A 548 26.23 31.38 0.36
C LYS A 548 26.54 29.88 0.27
N LEU A 549 25.78 29.02 0.97
CA LEU A 549 25.95 27.57 0.87
C LEU A 549 25.49 27.03 -0.50
N CYS A 550 24.39 27.58 -1.04
CA CYS A 550 23.97 27.27 -2.41
C CYS A 550 25.03 27.67 -3.45
N ASP A 551 25.63 28.85 -3.30
CA ASP A 551 26.73 29.33 -4.15
C ASP A 551 27.98 28.44 -4.04
N ALA A 552 28.22 27.86 -2.86
CA ALA A 552 29.35 26.96 -2.61
C ALA A 552 29.15 25.55 -3.19
N GLY A 553 27.91 25.14 -3.52
CA GLY A 553 27.63 23.86 -4.17
C GLY A 553 26.50 23.03 -3.56
N ALA A 554 25.87 23.47 -2.48
CA ALA A 554 24.65 22.82 -1.98
C ALA A 554 23.52 22.97 -3.00
N ASP A 555 22.72 21.92 -3.20
CA ASP A 555 21.57 21.92 -4.11
C ASP A 555 20.25 22.17 -3.38
N ILE A 556 20.17 21.77 -2.10
CA ILE A 556 19.03 22.00 -1.22
C ILE A 556 19.52 22.40 0.18
N ILE A 557 18.87 23.40 0.79
CA ILE A 557 19.01 23.71 2.21
C ILE A 557 17.73 23.30 2.96
N LEU A 558 17.86 22.47 3.99
CA LEU A 558 16.76 22.00 4.84
C LEU A 558 16.91 22.56 6.26
N GLY A 559 16.08 23.54 6.63
CA GLY A 559 16.05 24.12 7.95
C GLY A 559 15.16 23.36 8.94
N HIS A 560 15.59 23.34 10.20
CA HIS A 560 14.93 22.76 11.37
C HIS A 560 15.17 23.68 12.58
N HIS A 561 14.49 23.44 13.71
CA HIS A 561 14.56 24.19 14.99
C HIS A 561 13.44 25.21 15.27
N PRO A 562 13.02 26.11 14.35
CA PRO A 562 12.00 27.10 14.69
C PRO A 562 10.66 26.53 15.14
N HIS A 563 10.44 25.22 14.96
CA HIS A 563 9.24 24.43 15.24
C HIS A 563 7.99 24.84 14.46
N TRP A 564 7.98 26.05 13.90
CA TRP A 564 7.01 26.51 12.93
C TRP A 564 7.62 26.34 11.54
N PHE A 565 6.79 25.97 10.57
CA PHE A 565 7.21 26.02 9.17
C PHE A 565 7.56 27.46 8.78
N GLN A 566 8.70 27.65 8.11
CA GLN A 566 9.12 28.95 7.58
C GLN A 566 9.21 28.90 6.05
N GLY A 567 9.18 30.07 5.43
CA GLY A 567 9.05 30.20 3.97
C GLY A 567 10.08 29.42 3.15
N ILE A 568 9.71 29.13 1.91
CA ILE A 568 10.57 28.49 0.90
C ILE A 568 11.07 29.57 -0.06
N GLU A 569 12.36 29.58 -0.33
CA GLU A 569 12.99 30.42 -1.34
C GLU A 569 13.59 29.55 -2.45
N ILE A 570 13.39 29.92 -3.70
CA ILE A 570 14.11 29.33 -4.84
C ILE A 570 15.22 30.29 -5.25
N TYR A 571 16.46 29.99 -4.84
CA TYR A 571 17.63 30.82 -5.12
C TYR A 571 18.46 30.19 -6.23
N ASN A 572 18.56 30.84 -7.39
CA ASN A 572 19.28 30.32 -8.57
C ASN A 572 18.86 28.88 -8.96
N GLY A 573 17.57 28.56 -8.83
CA GLY A 573 17.01 27.23 -9.11
C GLY A 573 17.17 26.22 -7.97
N LYS A 574 17.78 26.61 -6.84
CA LYS A 574 18.02 25.75 -5.67
C LYS A 574 17.05 26.08 -4.55
N PRO A 575 16.28 25.10 -4.03
CA PRO A 575 15.33 25.35 -2.94
C PRO A 575 16.06 25.51 -1.59
N ILE A 576 15.66 26.56 -0.88
CA ILE A 576 16.06 26.87 0.50
C ILE A 576 14.79 26.83 1.35
N LEU A 577 14.76 25.94 2.32
CA LEU A 577 13.69 25.81 3.28
C LEU A 577 14.20 26.31 4.61
N TYR A 578 13.68 27.43 5.11
CA TYR A 578 14.24 28.01 6.34
C TYR A 578 13.85 27.25 7.60
N SER A 579 12.69 26.57 7.59
CA SER A 579 12.25 25.62 8.60
C SER A 579 11.16 24.72 8.04
N LEU A 580 11.29 23.42 8.23
CA LEU A 580 10.24 22.43 7.94
C LEU A 580 9.19 22.31 9.05
N GLY A 581 9.37 22.99 10.19
CA GLY A 581 8.50 22.88 11.36
C GLY A 581 8.56 21.51 12.01
N ASN A 582 7.54 21.15 12.80
CA ASN A 582 7.45 19.85 13.45
C ASN A 582 6.71 18.83 12.56
N PHE A 583 7.35 17.70 12.26
CA PHE A 583 6.63 16.58 11.64
C PHE A 583 5.82 15.79 12.67
N ILE A 584 6.43 15.51 13.83
CA ILE A 584 5.73 14.99 15.01
C ILE A 584 6.38 15.53 16.29
N PHE A 585 5.60 16.19 17.12
CA PHE A 585 6.01 16.81 18.38
C PHE A 585 4.75 17.08 19.22
N ASP A 586 4.89 17.27 20.53
CA ASP A 586 3.80 17.59 21.46
C ASP A 586 3.79 19.06 21.91
N GLN A 587 4.36 19.97 21.11
CA GLN A 587 4.25 21.41 21.40
C GLN A 587 2.80 21.90 21.26
N PRO A 588 2.32 22.77 22.17
CA PRO A 588 0.89 23.09 22.27
C PRO A 588 0.36 24.05 21.19
N GLY A 589 1.23 24.86 20.56
CA GLY A 589 0.86 25.86 19.54
C GLY A 589 0.16 25.26 18.32
N GLN A 590 -0.63 26.06 17.61
CA GLN A 590 -1.29 25.59 16.38
C GLN A 590 -0.29 25.57 15.23
N GLU A 591 0.50 26.64 15.13
CA GLU A 591 1.57 26.85 14.16
C GLU A 591 2.65 25.78 14.25
N SER A 592 2.91 25.26 15.46
CA SER A 592 3.88 24.18 15.68
C SER A 592 3.31 22.78 15.43
N LYS A 593 2.05 22.68 15.01
CA LYS A 593 1.42 21.42 14.57
C LYS A 593 1.30 21.33 13.07
N GLU A 594 1.60 22.39 12.33
CA GLU A 594 1.48 22.46 10.88
C GLU A 594 2.86 22.30 10.24
N SER A 595 2.94 21.44 9.22
CA SER A 595 4.18 21.15 8.51
C SER A 595 3.88 20.62 7.12
N PHE A 596 4.93 20.31 6.35
CA PHE A 596 4.82 19.69 5.03
C PHE A 596 5.71 18.45 4.95
N ILE A 597 5.22 17.44 4.23
CA ILE A 597 6.10 16.47 3.58
C ILE A 597 6.49 17.09 2.24
N LEU A 598 7.78 17.32 2.02
CA LEU A 598 8.27 17.84 0.75
C LEU A 598 8.92 16.73 -0.06
N ASP A 599 8.53 16.59 -1.32
CA ASP A 599 9.09 15.66 -2.29
C ASP A 599 9.83 16.42 -3.39
N PHE A 600 11.14 16.18 -3.48
CA PHE A 600 12.00 16.67 -4.53
C PHE A 600 12.18 15.57 -5.58
N THR A 601 11.61 15.79 -6.75
CA THR A 601 11.63 14.83 -7.86
C THR A 601 12.78 15.13 -8.82
N TYR A 602 13.70 14.18 -8.97
CA TYR A 602 14.92 14.31 -9.76
C TYR A 602 14.92 13.38 -10.97
N GLN A 603 15.41 13.86 -12.12
CA GLN A 603 15.76 13.00 -13.25
C GLN A 603 17.28 12.95 -13.39
N GLY A 604 17.90 11.84 -12.99
CA GLY A 604 19.34 11.85 -12.71
C GLY A 604 19.64 12.86 -11.59
N ALA A 605 20.53 13.82 -11.82
CA ALA A 605 20.86 14.88 -10.86
C ALA A 605 20.03 16.17 -11.03
N GLU A 606 19.16 16.25 -12.05
CA GLU A 606 18.39 17.45 -12.36
C GLU A 606 17.08 17.49 -11.55
N LEU A 607 16.86 18.56 -10.79
CA LEU A 607 15.61 18.78 -10.06
C LEU A 607 14.49 19.17 -11.05
N THR A 608 13.46 18.33 -11.16
CA THR A 608 12.35 18.50 -12.11
C THR A 608 11.03 18.90 -11.45
N GLY A 609 10.91 18.73 -10.13
CA GLY A 609 9.69 19.09 -9.41
C GLY A 609 9.88 19.17 -7.91
N ILE A 610 9.06 20.00 -7.27
CA ILE A 610 8.92 20.08 -5.82
C ILE A 610 7.44 19.99 -5.50
N THR A 611 7.05 18.99 -4.72
CA THR A 611 5.66 18.83 -4.24
C THR A 611 5.62 19.01 -2.74
N ALA A 612 4.65 19.79 -2.25
CA ALA A 612 4.41 19.99 -0.84
C ALA A 612 3.07 19.40 -0.42
N ILE A 613 3.12 18.49 0.57
CA ILE A 613 1.93 17.84 1.13
C ILE A 613 1.71 18.39 2.54
N PRO A 614 0.71 19.25 2.75
CA PRO A 614 0.44 19.81 4.07
C PRO A 614 -0.03 18.71 5.03
N VAL A 615 0.56 18.70 6.22
CA VAL A 615 0.23 17.77 7.29
C VAL A 615 0.02 18.52 8.60
N GLN A 616 -0.77 17.92 9.49
CA GLN A 616 -1.01 18.46 10.81
C GLN A 616 -0.89 17.39 11.89
N ILE A 617 -0.26 17.76 13.01
CA ILE A 617 -0.22 16.93 14.22
C ILE A 617 -1.57 17.05 14.94
N MET A 618 -2.25 15.92 15.08
CA MET A 618 -3.51 15.77 15.78
C MET A 618 -3.31 15.02 17.09
N ASN A 619 -3.88 15.57 18.16
CA ASN A 619 -3.87 14.99 19.51
C ASN A 619 -2.47 14.68 20.07
N ASN A 620 -1.41 15.27 19.51
CA ASN A 620 0.00 15.05 19.88
C ASN A 620 0.53 13.63 19.62
N TYR A 621 -0.15 12.77 18.86
CA TYR A 621 0.38 11.42 18.56
C TYR A 621 0.07 10.92 17.15
N ARG A 622 -0.47 11.77 16.27
CA ARG A 622 -0.92 11.38 14.93
C ARG A 622 -0.66 12.47 13.92
N ILE A 623 -0.08 12.12 12.78
CA ILE A 623 0.16 13.05 11.68
C ILE A 623 -0.93 12.84 10.64
N VAL A 624 -1.67 13.88 10.29
CA VAL A 624 -2.82 13.79 9.39
C VAL A 624 -2.59 14.68 8.16
N PRO A 625 -2.69 14.14 6.93
CA PRO A 625 -2.62 14.96 5.72
C PRO A 625 -3.83 15.89 5.64
N GLN A 626 -3.59 17.18 5.38
CA GLN A 626 -4.66 18.15 5.20
C GLN A 626 -5.27 18.02 3.79
N LYS A 627 -6.58 18.27 3.69
CA LYS A 627 -7.35 18.16 2.44
C LYS A 627 -8.28 19.36 2.28
N GLY A 628 -8.67 19.65 1.03
CA GLY A 628 -9.65 20.70 0.73
C GLY A 628 -9.11 22.09 1.06
N ASP A 629 -9.96 22.94 1.64
CA ASP A 629 -9.59 24.34 1.93
C ASP A 629 -8.52 24.45 3.02
N LYS A 630 -8.50 23.53 3.99
CA LYS A 630 -7.44 23.44 5.01
C LYS A 630 -6.04 23.16 4.45
N ALA A 631 -5.96 22.60 3.24
CA ALA A 631 -4.68 22.37 2.56
C ALA A 631 -4.25 23.58 1.70
N LYS A 632 -5.18 24.50 1.41
CA LYS A 632 -4.92 25.71 0.60
C LYS A 632 -4.57 26.91 1.47
N GLU A 633 -5.21 27.00 2.63
CA GLU A 633 -4.82 27.89 3.74
C GLU A 633 -3.41 27.54 4.21
#